data_AF-A0A527UVG6-F1
#
_entry.id   AF-A0A527UVG6-F1
#
_cell.length_a   1.000
_cell.length_b   1.000
_cell.length_c   1.000
_cell.angle_alpha   90.00
_cell.angle_beta   90.00
_cell.angle_gamma   90.00
#
_symmetry.space_group_name_H-M   'P 1'
#
loop_
_entity.id
_entity.type
_entity.pdbx_description
1 polymer ?
#
loop_
_entity_poly.entity_id
_entity_poly.type
_entity_poly.pdbx_seq_one_letter_code
_entity_poly.pdbx_strand_id
1 'polypeptide(L)'
;DLNLARRDALWAIKALRDEPLPLFAAATSREQKTVPEIHEPLIVLKPMTAGREVVEDYGHVGLTLRSHPVSFLRADLRRRRIVTCQEAMQARDRSWLEAAGLVLVRQRPGSAKGVMFLTMEDETG
;
A
#
# COMPACT_ATOMS: atom_id res chain seq x y z
N ASP A 1 -11.93 7.13 11.73
CA ASP A 1 -10.59 7.29 11.12
C ASP A 1 -9.88 8.52 11.63
N LEU A 2 -8.58 8.39 11.92
CA LEU A 2 -7.71 9.48 12.38
C LEU A 2 -7.39 10.51 11.27
N ASN A 3 -7.83 10.26 10.03
CA ASN A 3 -7.62 11.12 8.86
C ASN A 3 -6.15 11.52 8.62
N LEU A 4 -5.21 10.65 8.98
CA LEU A 4 -3.77 10.83 8.81
C LEU A 4 -3.26 10.01 7.62
N ALA A 5 -2.35 10.60 6.84
CA ALA A 5 -1.61 9.87 5.80
C ALA A 5 -0.62 8.87 6.43
N ARG A 6 -0.18 7.83 5.68
CA ARG A 6 0.63 6.72 6.21
C ARG A 6 1.87 7.20 6.96
N ARG A 7 2.64 8.09 6.33
CA ARG A 7 3.91 8.58 6.90
C ARG A 7 3.67 9.42 8.15
N ASP A 8 2.64 10.25 8.15
CA ASP A 8 2.34 11.14 9.27
C ASP A 8 1.90 10.33 10.49
N ALA A 9 1.09 9.28 10.27
CA ALA A 9 0.73 8.33 11.32
C ALA A 9 1.97 7.60 11.89
N LEU A 10 2.88 7.12 11.02
CA LEU A 10 4.12 6.46 11.47
C LEU A 10 5.01 7.39 12.29
N TRP A 11 5.12 8.67 11.90
CA TRP A 11 5.90 9.66 12.65
C TRP A 11 5.26 10.00 13.99
N ALA A 12 3.94 10.21 14.01
CA ALA A 12 3.19 10.45 15.23
C ALA A 12 3.35 9.29 16.23
N ILE A 13 3.27 8.04 15.77
CA ILE A 13 3.47 6.86 16.62
C ILE A 13 4.91 6.78 17.13
N LYS A 14 5.91 7.02 16.28
CA LYS A 14 7.33 6.97 16.68
C LYS A 14 7.70 8.03 17.71
N ALA A 15 7.00 9.15 17.73
CA ALA A 15 7.20 10.21 18.72
C ALA A 15 6.59 9.86 20.09
N LEU A 16 5.69 8.87 20.17
CA LEU A 16 5.11 8.43 21.44
C LEU A 16 6.12 7.54 22.18
N ARG A 17 6.30 7.81 23.47
CA ARG A 17 6.96 6.92 24.42
C ARG A 17 5.91 6.31 25.34
N ASP A 18 6.16 5.08 25.80
CA ASP A 18 5.25 4.40 26.74
C ASP A 18 5.25 5.08 28.13
N GLU A 19 6.39 5.66 28.55
CA GLU A 19 6.52 6.38 29.82
C GLU A 19 7.17 7.76 29.65
N PRO A 20 6.60 8.81 30.28
CA PRO A 20 7.18 10.15 30.28
C PRO A 20 8.47 10.18 31.10
N LEU A 21 9.49 10.89 30.62
CA LEU A 21 10.75 11.03 31.33
C LEU A 21 10.56 11.77 32.67
N PRO A 22 11.21 11.35 33.78
CA PRO A 22 10.97 11.90 35.12
C PRO A 22 11.10 13.43 35.23
N LEU A 23 12.04 14.03 34.49
CA LEU A 23 12.23 15.48 34.43
C LEU A 23 11.00 16.21 33.84
N PHE A 24 10.42 15.64 32.78
CA PHE A 24 9.27 16.23 32.09
C PHE A 24 7.96 15.94 32.80
N ALA A 25 7.85 14.81 33.50
CA ALA A 25 6.74 14.54 34.41
C ALA A 25 6.69 15.56 35.55
N ALA A 26 7.84 15.88 36.15
CA ALA A 26 7.95 16.92 37.18
C ALA A 26 7.62 18.32 36.62
N ALA A 27 8.11 18.66 35.42
CA ALA A 27 7.79 19.93 34.76
C ALA A 27 6.29 20.05 34.41
N THR A 28 5.69 18.99 33.89
CA THR A 28 4.25 18.92 33.58
C THR A 28 3.39 19.11 34.83
N SER A 29 3.77 18.49 35.94
CA SER A 29 3.10 18.66 37.24
C SER A 29 3.20 20.11 37.75
N ARG A 30 4.38 20.73 37.62
CA ARG A 30 4.61 22.13 38.00
C ARG A 30 3.82 23.11 37.14
N GLU A 31 3.77 22.89 35.83
CA GLU A 31 3.15 23.82 34.88
C GLU A 31 1.66 23.55 34.64
N GLN A 32 1.11 22.47 35.20
CA GLN A 32 -0.27 22.00 34.97
C GLN A 32 -0.62 21.86 33.48
N LYS A 33 0.38 21.60 32.64
CA LYS A 33 0.26 21.45 31.20
C LYS A 33 1.32 20.47 30.72
N THR A 34 0.99 19.65 29.74
CA THR A 34 1.97 18.77 29.08
C THR A 34 3.09 19.62 28.50
N VAL A 35 4.29 19.47 29.05
CA VAL A 35 5.50 20.11 28.51
C VAL A 35 6.09 19.15 27.48
N PRO A 36 6.20 19.55 26.21
CA PRO A 36 6.79 18.69 25.18
C PRO A 36 8.25 18.39 25.52
N GLU A 37 8.66 17.13 25.35
CA GLU A 37 10.04 16.72 25.64
C GLU A 37 11.06 17.37 24.70
N ILE A 38 10.62 17.64 23.46
CA ILE A 38 11.43 18.24 22.40
C ILE A 38 10.57 19.28 21.68
N HIS A 39 11.12 20.47 21.44
CA HIS A 39 10.54 21.46 20.52
C HIS A 39 11.12 21.26 19.12
N GLU A 40 10.50 20.38 18.33
CA GLU A 40 10.89 20.20 16.94
C GLU A 40 10.24 21.26 16.03
N PRO A 41 10.97 21.84 15.08
CA PRO A 41 10.37 22.71 14.08
C PRO A 41 9.38 21.92 13.21
N LEU A 42 8.33 22.58 12.73
CA LEU A 42 7.41 21.97 11.77
C LEU A 42 8.13 21.71 10.44
N ILE A 43 8.39 20.44 10.14
CA ILE A 43 8.99 20.01 8.88
C ILE A 43 7.88 19.62 7.90
N VAL A 44 7.70 20.42 6.84
CA VAL A 44 6.77 20.08 5.76
C VAL A 44 7.48 19.17 4.76
N LEU A 45 7.22 17.87 4.86
CA LEU A 45 7.72 16.88 3.92
C LEU A 45 6.82 16.84 2.68
N LYS A 46 7.42 16.64 1.50
CA LYS A 46 6.65 16.37 0.27
C LYS A 46 5.73 15.16 0.51
N PRO A 47 4.41 15.28 0.29
CA PRO A 47 3.48 14.16 0.46
C PRO A 47 3.89 12.95 -0.39
N MET A 48 3.62 11.75 0.13
CA MET A 48 3.79 10.53 -0.65
C MET A 48 2.78 10.51 -1.79
N THR A 49 3.19 9.98 -2.95
CA THR A 49 2.23 9.69 -4.01
C THR A 49 1.38 8.48 -3.60
N ALA A 50 0.12 8.44 -4.05
CA ALA A 50 -0.78 7.33 -3.74
C ALA A 50 -0.18 5.95 -4.11
N GLY A 51 0.46 5.86 -5.28
CA GLY A 51 1.16 4.64 -5.69
C GLY A 51 2.32 4.26 -4.75
N ARG A 52 3.05 5.24 -4.20
CA ARG A 52 4.11 4.95 -3.23
C ARG A 52 3.55 4.45 -1.91
N GLU A 53 2.42 5.00 -1.43
CA GLU A 53 1.76 4.47 -0.23
C GLU A 53 1.34 3.01 -0.42
N VAL A 54 0.77 2.68 -1.58
CA VAL A 54 0.36 1.30 -1.92
C VAL A 54 1.56 0.35 -1.99
N VAL A 55 2.66 0.74 -2.63
CA VAL A 55 3.88 -0.06 -2.69
C VAL A 55 4.45 -0.33 -1.30
N GLU A 56 4.44 0.68 -0.41
CA GLU A 56 4.91 0.53 0.97
C GLU A 56 4.01 -0.41 1.79
N ASP A 57 2.69 -0.36 1.60
CA ASP A 57 1.76 -1.28 2.27
C ASP A 57 2.01 -2.73 1.83
N TYR A 58 2.08 -2.98 0.51
CA TYR A 58 2.37 -4.32 -0.04
C TYR A 58 3.73 -4.83 0.41
N GLY A 59 4.75 -3.97 0.47
CA GLY A 59 6.08 -4.35 0.95
C GLY A 59 6.12 -4.79 2.42
N HIS A 60 5.18 -4.34 3.26
CA HIS A 60 5.16 -4.66 4.70
C HIS A 60 4.13 -5.73 5.08
N VAL A 61 2.93 -5.71 4.49
CA VAL A 61 1.78 -6.55 4.92
C VAL A 61 1.31 -7.49 3.81
N GLY A 62 1.79 -7.31 2.57
CA GLY A 62 1.34 -8.07 1.41
C GLY A 62 -0.03 -7.67 0.88
N LEU A 63 -0.64 -6.61 1.43
CA LEU A 63 -1.92 -6.05 1.01
C LEU A 63 -1.97 -4.54 1.25
N THR A 64 -2.94 -3.87 0.63
CA THR A 64 -3.32 -2.48 0.96
C THR A 64 -4.83 -2.37 1.08
N LEU A 65 -5.32 -1.49 1.94
CA LEU A 65 -6.74 -1.09 2.00
C LEU A 65 -7.04 0.11 1.08
N ARG A 66 -6.03 0.61 0.37
CA ARG A 66 -6.15 1.67 -0.63
C ARG A 66 -6.53 1.07 -2.00
N SER A 67 -6.07 1.67 -3.08
CA SER A 67 -6.28 1.17 -4.44
C SER A 67 -5.37 -0.01 -4.77
N HIS A 68 -5.88 -0.96 -5.57
CA HIS A 68 -5.09 -2.07 -6.10
C HIS A 68 -3.89 -1.55 -6.94
N PRO A 69 -2.68 -2.15 -6.87
CA PRO A 69 -1.47 -1.61 -7.51
C PRO A 69 -1.59 -1.42 -9.03
N VAL A 70 -2.32 -2.31 -9.71
CA VAL A 70 -2.48 -2.27 -11.17
C VAL A 70 -3.33 -1.06 -11.62
N SER A 71 -4.18 -0.52 -10.74
CA SER A 71 -5.00 0.66 -11.06
C SER A 71 -4.16 1.87 -11.46
N PHE A 72 -2.97 2.06 -10.87
CA PHE A 72 -2.06 3.16 -11.22
C PHE A 72 -1.45 3.01 -12.61
N LEU A 73 -1.41 1.78 -13.15
CA LEU A 73 -0.88 1.47 -14.47
C LEU A 73 -1.99 1.34 -15.52
N ARG A 74 -3.28 1.36 -15.13
CA ARG A 74 -4.39 1.02 -16.02
C ARG A 74 -4.44 1.90 -17.26
N ALA A 75 -4.20 3.21 -17.13
CA ALA A 75 -4.18 4.11 -18.27
C ALA A 75 -3.12 3.70 -19.31
N ASP A 76 -1.95 3.27 -18.86
CA ASP A 76 -0.82 2.88 -19.71
C ASP A 76 -1.05 1.50 -20.34
N LEU A 77 -1.59 0.56 -19.56
CA LEU A 77 -1.99 -0.78 -20.03
C LEU A 77 -3.08 -0.68 -21.11
N ARG A 78 -4.09 0.17 -20.92
CA ARG A 78 -5.13 0.41 -21.94
C ARG A 78 -4.56 1.00 -23.22
N ARG A 79 -3.60 1.94 -23.15
CA ARG A 79 -2.92 2.47 -24.34
C ARG A 79 -2.20 1.38 -25.13
N ARG A 80 -1.74 0.32 -24.45
CA ARG A 80 -1.11 -0.86 -25.04
C ARG A 80 -2.10 -1.97 -25.43
N ARG A 81 -3.41 -1.74 -25.29
CA ARG A 81 -4.49 -2.73 -25.53
C ARG A 81 -4.43 -3.95 -24.62
N ILE A 82 -3.86 -3.80 -23.42
CA ILE A 82 -3.86 -4.82 -22.38
C ILE A 82 -5.16 -4.68 -21.57
N VAL A 83 -5.96 -5.75 -21.54
CA VAL A 83 -7.30 -5.78 -20.94
C VAL A 83 -7.24 -6.07 -19.43
N THR A 84 -8.34 -5.78 -18.75
CA THR A 84 -8.57 -6.18 -17.35
C THR A 84 -8.83 -7.69 -17.24
N CYS A 85 -8.66 -8.24 -16.04
CA CYS A 85 -9.05 -9.62 -15.72
C CYS A 85 -10.55 -9.83 -16.01
N GLN A 86 -11.41 -8.89 -15.59
CA GLN A 86 -12.83 -8.95 -15.89
C GLN A 86 -13.14 -8.95 -17.40
N GLU A 87 -12.53 -8.06 -18.19
CA GLU A 87 -12.71 -8.02 -19.65
C GLU A 87 -12.23 -9.31 -20.31
N ALA A 88 -11.10 -9.88 -19.85
CA ALA A 88 -10.59 -11.15 -20.35
C ALA A 88 -11.59 -12.29 -20.10
N MET A 89 -12.21 -12.33 -18.92
CA MET A 89 -13.21 -13.33 -18.56
C MET A 89 -14.54 -13.16 -19.30
N GLN A 90 -14.87 -11.96 -19.77
CA GLN A 90 -16.09 -11.65 -20.53
C GLN A 90 -15.91 -11.72 -22.04
N ALA A 91 -14.68 -11.91 -22.51
CA ALA A 91 -14.39 -11.94 -23.94
C ALA A 91 -14.99 -13.18 -24.61
N ARG A 92 -15.22 -13.07 -25.93
CA ARG A 92 -15.71 -14.20 -26.72
C ARG A 92 -14.67 -15.31 -26.76
N ASP A 93 -15.15 -16.55 -26.71
CA ASP A 93 -14.32 -17.74 -26.90
C ASP A 93 -13.41 -17.63 -28.13
N ARG A 94 -12.18 -18.15 -27.98
CA ARG A 94 -11.13 -18.17 -29.01
C ARG A 94 -10.59 -16.78 -29.42
N SER A 95 -10.89 -15.73 -28.66
CA SER A 95 -10.26 -14.42 -28.85
C SER A 95 -8.84 -14.39 -28.30
N TRP A 96 -7.92 -13.75 -29.05
CA TRP A 96 -6.58 -13.46 -28.58
C TRP A 96 -6.55 -12.14 -27.83
N LEU A 97 -6.01 -12.14 -26.61
CA LEU A 97 -6.00 -11.00 -25.70
C LEU A 97 -4.67 -10.98 -24.94
N GLU A 98 -4.27 -9.79 -24.50
CA GLU A 98 -3.20 -9.61 -23.53
C GLU A 98 -3.81 -9.07 -22.24
N ALA A 99 -3.51 -9.70 -21.10
CA ALA A 99 -3.93 -9.24 -19.78
C ALA A 99 -2.70 -9.07 -18.88
N ALA A 100 -2.79 -8.16 -17.92
CA ALA A 100 -1.75 -7.94 -16.93
C ALA A 100 -2.38 -7.69 -15.56
N GLY A 101 -1.73 -8.22 -14.54
CA GLY A 101 -2.20 -8.17 -13.17
C GLY A 101 -1.12 -8.60 -12.18
N LEU A 102 -1.46 -8.60 -10.90
CA LEU A 102 -0.62 -9.10 -9.83
C LEU A 102 -0.74 -10.63 -9.76
N VAL A 103 0.38 -11.34 -9.89
CA VAL A 103 0.40 -12.80 -9.79
C VAL A 103 0.34 -13.22 -8.32
N LEU A 104 -0.73 -13.90 -7.94
CA LEU A 104 -0.95 -14.42 -6.59
C LEU A 104 -0.31 -15.79 -6.41
N VAL A 105 -0.50 -16.67 -7.40
CA VAL A 105 -0.08 -18.07 -7.31
C VAL A 105 0.55 -18.49 -8.62
N ARG A 106 1.63 -19.28 -8.54
CA ARG A 106 2.25 -19.98 -9.67
C ARG A 106 2.43 -21.44 -9.34
N GLN A 107 1.95 -22.32 -10.21
CA GLN A 107 2.08 -23.76 -10.05
C GLN A 107 2.60 -24.39 -11.33
N ARG A 108 3.57 -25.31 -11.19
CA ARG A 108 4.10 -26.09 -12.30
C ARG A 108 4.11 -27.57 -11.91
N PRO A 109 2.96 -28.27 -11.98
CA PRO A 109 2.86 -29.67 -11.56
C PRO A 109 3.78 -30.55 -12.41
N GLY A 110 4.42 -31.55 -11.80
CA GLY A 110 5.31 -32.47 -12.50
C GLY A 110 4.62 -33.28 -13.62
N SER A 111 3.30 -33.50 -13.48
CA SER A 111 2.47 -34.18 -14.48
C SER A 111 2.08 -33.30 -15.67
N ALA A 112 2.24 -31.97 -15.58
CA ALA A 112 1.65 -31.02 -16.52
C ALA A 112 2.46 -30.80 -17.81
N LYS A 113 3.40 -31.70 -18.16
CA LYS A 113 4.22 -31.65 -19.39
C LYS A 113 4.75 -30.25 -19.75
N GLY A 114 5.20 -29.49 -18.74
CA GLY A 114 5.77 -28.16 -18.93
C GLY A 114 4.80 -26.98 -18.82
N VAL A 115 3.49 -27.22 -18.68
CA VAL A 115 2.48 -26.19 -18.45
C VAL A 115 2.62 -25.57 -17.05
N MET A 116 2.45 -24.25 -16.96
CA MET A 116 2.39 -23.50 -15.72
C MET A 116 0.98 -22.90 -15.57
N PHE A 117 0.41 -23.04 -14.38
CA PHE A 117 -0.83 -22.39 -13.99
C PHE A 117 -0.47 -21.15 -13.18
N LEU A 118 -1.11 -20.02 -13.50
CA LEU A 118 -0.97 -18.78 -12.74
C LEU A 118 -2.37 -18.30 -12.33
N THR A 119 -2.48 -17.81 -11.10
CA THR A 119 -3.62 -17.02 -10.64
C THR A 119 -3.16 -15.58 -10.57
N MET A 120 -3.92 -14.70 -11.21
CA MET A 120 -3.59 -13.28 -11.35
C MET A 120 -4.84 -12.45 -11.07
N GLU A 121 -4.67 -11.36 -10.32
CA GLU A 121 -5.73 -10.40 -10.01
C GLU A 121 -5.40 -9.02 -10.57
N ASP A 122 -6.41 -8.19 -10.78
CA ASP A 122 -6.24 -6.77 -11.03
C ASP A 122 -7.26 -5.95 -10.23
N GLU A 123 -7.37 -4.64 -10.50
CA GLU A 123 -8.30 -3.79 -9.76
C GLU A 123 -9.79 -4.11 -9.96
N THR A 124 -10.13 -5.05 -10.84
CA THR A 124 -11.51 -5.50 -11.09
C THR A 124 -11.94 -6.69 -10.23
N GLY A 125 -11.02 -7.27 -9.45
CA GLY A 125 -11.26 -8.47 -8.63
C GLY A 125 -10.80 -9.73 -9.34
#